data_AF-L1NFT3-F1
#
_entry.id   AF-L1NFT3-F1
#
_cell.length_a   1.000
_cell.length_b   1.000
_cell.length_c   1.000
_cell.angle_alpha   90.00
_cell.angle_beta   90.00
_cell.angle_gamma   90.00
#
_symmetry.space_group_name_H-M   'P 1'
#
loop_
_entity.id
_entity.type
_entity.pdbx_description
1 polymer ?
#
loop_
_entity_poly.entity_id
_entity_poly.type
_entity_poly.pdbx_seq_one_letter_code
_entity_poly.pdbx_strand_id
1 'polypeptide(L)'
;MRLTLRAWNAPYECLQSEEDSLYNMDRYNKTRYSRRKKKEGLLELASREAHENQEVYFATILNDDDSPYCAMESNVGYFGFDFLQDNYADFLTFQYRSDSEHKGKLFLKAIFLFECYPGTTEKMRRTNFTYTHEGGCSSVIYQGEEYNGTSEVIQTKHPPISAEELEKLWVDYPKFGEYEQLIRLDRIPLLARERILEYTDKEFLAFREYLQRDIERYQHPME
;
A
#
# COMPACT_ATOMS: atom_id res chain seq x y z
N MET A 1 -6.86 2.13 -14.76
CA MET A 1 -5.89 2.59 -13.74
C MET A 1 -4.63 3.10 -14.42
N ARG A 2 -4.05 4.18 -13.89
CA ARG A 2 -2.84 4.84 -14.42
C ARG A 2 -1.85 5.15 -13.31
N LEU A 3 -0.56 4.92 -13.55
CA LEU A 3 0.50 5.26 -12.61
C LEU A 3 0.99 6.71 -12.80
N THR A 4 1.25 7.41 -11.71
CA THR A 4 2.03 8.65 -11.68
C THR A 4 3.13 8.56 -10.62
N LEU A 5 4.27 9.23 -10.84
CA LEU A 5 5.38 9.30 -9.87
C LEU A 5 5.21 10.44 -8.85
N ARG A 6 4.10 11.17 -8.95
CA ARG A 6 3.74 12.23 -8.01
C ARG A 6 3.25 11.58 -6.71
N ALA A 7 3.77 12.04 -5.58
CA ALA A 7 3.33 11.57 -4.27
C ALA A 7 1.91 12.06 -3.97
N TRP A 8 1.14 11.25 -3.25
CA TRP A 8 -0.14 11.69 -2.69
C TRP A 8 0.09 12.56 -1.45
N ASN A 9 -0.65 13.66 -1.32
CA ASN A 9 -0.60 14.56 -0.18
C ASN A 9 -1.90 14.45 0.62
N ALA A 10 -1.97 13.47 1.55
CA ALA A 10 -3.18 13.20 2.31
C ALA A 10 -3.76 14.42 3.04
N PRO A 11 -2.97 15.27 3.74
CA PRO A 11 -3.52 16.47 4.40
C PRO A 11 -4.13 17.52 3.47
N TYR A 12 -3.76 17.53 2.19
CA TYR A 12 -4.26 18.48 1.20
C TYR A 12 -5.13 17.80 0.12
N GLU A 13 -5.44 16.52 0.31
CA GLU A 13 -6.28 15.71 -0.56
C GLU A 13 -5.95 15.87 -2.06
N CYS A 14 -4.66 15.92 -2.39
CA CYS A 14 -4.23 16.13 -3.78
C CYS A 14 -2.88 15.48 -4.11
N LEU A 15 -2.64 15.27 -5.40
CA LEU A 15 -1.32 14.90 -5.90
C LEU A 15 -0.36 16.09 -5.72
N GLN A 16 0.77 15.85 -5.08
CA GLN A 16 1.87 16.83 -5.01
C GLN A 16 2.31 17.25 -6.40
N SER A 17 2.80 18.47 -6.60
CA SER A 17 3.42 18.82 -7.88
C SER A 17 4.65 17.93 -8.16
N GLU A 18 5.11 17.87 -9.41
CA GLU A 18 6.36 17.15 -9.71
C GLU A 18 7.55 17.75 -8.96
N GLU A 19 7.56 19.08 -8.78
CA GLU A 19 8.61 19.79 -8.06
C GLU A 19 8.60 19.43 -6.56
N ASP A 20 7.42 19.37 -5.93
CA ASP A 20 7.29 18.98 -4.53
C ASP A 20 7.67 17.52 -4.30
N SER A 21 7.24 16.63 -5.20
CA SER A 21 7.59 15.20 -5.15
C SER A 21 9.11 15.02 -5.26
N LEU A 22 9.74 15.72 -6.21
CA LEU A 22 11.18 15.70 -6.41
C LEU A 22 11.95 16.32 -5.23
N TYR A 23 11.43 17.41 -4.66
CA TYR A 23 12.01 18.06 -3.49
C TYR A 23 11.97 17.15 -2.26
N ASN A 24 10.86 16.43 -2.06
CA ASN A 24 10.75 15.44 -0.99
C ASN A 24 11.76 14.31 -1.16
N MET A 25 11.90 13.76 -2.37
CA MET A 25 12.92 12.76 -2.68
C MET A 25 14.35 13.26 -2.41
N ASP A 26 14.68 14.50 -2.82
CA ASP A 26 15.97 15.11 -2.52
C ASP A 26 16.26 15.14 -1.00
N ARG A 27 15.24 15.40 -0.18
CA ARG A 27 15.38 15.42 1.29
C ARG A 27 15.63 14.03 1.88
N TYR A 28 14.94 13.01 1.40
CA TYR A 28 15.11 11.63 1.86
C TYR A 28 16.46 11.07 1.40
N ASN A 29 16.75 11.13 0.11
CA ASN A 29 17.92 10.49 -0.51
C ASN A 29 19.18 11.37 -0.47
N LYS A 30 19.10 12.59 0.08
CA LYS A 30 20.20 13.57 0.15
C LYS A 30 20.76 13.94 -1.23
N THR A 31 19.90 13.96 -2.24
CA THR A 31 20.22 14.35 -3.61
C THR A 31 19.84 15.83 -3.86
N ARG A 32 20.00 16.32 -5.10
CA ARG A 32 19.78 17.73 -5.48
C ARG A 32 19.13 17.89 -6.86
N TYR A 33 18.31 16.93 -7.28
CA TYR A 33 17.62 16.99 -8.58
C TYR A 33 16.72 18.21 -8.68
N SER A 34 15.99 18.56 -7.61
CA SER A 34 15.09 19.71 -7.57
C SER A 34 15.81 21.05 -7.82
N ARG A 35 17.14 21.13 -7.62
CA ARG A 35 17.91 22.36 -7.85
C ARG A 35 18.40 22.55 -9.28
N ARG A 36 18.20 21.56 -10.16
CA ARG A 36 18.64 21.62 -11.56
C ARG A 36 17.77 22.61 -12.35
N LYS A 37 18.38 23.33 -13.29
CA LYS A 37 17.69 24.36 -14.10
C LYS A 37 16.66 23.78 -15.09
N LYS A 38 16.97 22.64 -15.73
CA LYS A 38 16.04 21.93 -16.63
C LYS A 38 15.26 20.90 -15.83
N LYS A 39 13.96 21.15 -15.61
CA LYS A 39 13.10 20.35 -14.73
C LYS A 39 12.42 19.15 -15.41
N GLU A 40 12.19 19.25 -16.72
CA GLU A 40 11.52 18.23 -17.51
C GLU A 40 12.15 16.84 -17.36
N GLY A 41 11.34 15.84 -17.02
CA GLY A 41 11.76 14.44 -16.87
C GLY A 41 12.59 14.13 -15.62
N LEU A 42 12.88 15.10 -14.75
CA LEU A 42 13.73 14.86 -13.58
C LEU A 42 13.08 13.97 -12.52
N LEU A 43 11.76 14.06 -12.33
CA LEU A 43 11.06 13.19 -11.39
C LEU A 43 11.16 11.73 -11.83
N GLU A 44 10.97 11.44 -13.12
CA GLU A 44 11.14 10.08 -13.63
C GLU A 44 12.57 9.58 -13.48
N LEU A 45 13.57 10.39 -13.86
CA LEU A 45 14.97 10.04 -13.70
C LEU A 45 15.31 9.73 -12.24
N ALA A 46 14.94 10.63 -11.32
CA ALA A 46 15.23 10.47 -9.90
C ALA A 46 14.52 9.25 -9.31
N SER A 47 13.26 8.99 -9.67
CA SER A 47 12.51 7.82 -9.20
C SER A 47 13.07 6.51 -9.74
N ARG A 48 13.54 6.48 -11.00
CA ARG A 48 14.17 5.30 -11.59
C ARG A 48 15.50 4.98 -10.93
N GLU A 49 16.36 5.99 -10.77
CA GLU A 49 17.65 5.82 -10.08
C GLU A 49 17.43 5.44 -8.60
N ALA A 50 16.44 6.04 -7.92
CA ALA A 50 16.08 5.65 -6.56
C ALA A 50 15.61 4.19 -6.50
N HIS A 51 14.79 3.74 -7.45
CA HIS A 51 14.36 2.34 -7.53
C HIS A 51 15.54 1.38 -7.69
N GLU A 52 16.45 1.65 -8.63
CA GLU A 52 17.64 0.83 -8.87
C GLU A 52 18.56 0.74 -7.65
N ASN A 53 18.67 1.83 -6.89
CA ASN A 53 19.47 1.92 -5.67
C ASN A 53 18.71 1.53 -4.40
N GLN A 54 17.44 1.13 -4.52
CA GLN A 54 16.53 0.85 -3.39
C GLN A 54 16.39 2.02 -2.40
N GLU A 55 16.41 3.25 -2.90
CA GLU A 55 16.19 4.48 -2.14
C GLU A 55 14.71 4.90 -2.13
N VAL A 56 14.42 6.04 -1.49
CA VAL A 56 13.06 6.53 -1.34
C VAL A 56 12.54 7.11 -2.64
N TYR A 57 11.38 6.66 -3.08
CA TYR A 57 10.59 7.31 -4.12
C TYR A 57 9.11 6.98 -3.92
N PHE A 58 8.27 7.74 -4.61
CA PHE A 58 6.83 7.67 -4.47
C PHE A 58 6.18 7.37 -5.81
N ALA A 59 5.00 6.77 -5.75
CA ALA A 59 4.09 6.72 -6.87
C ALA A 59 2.64 6.76 -6.36
N THR A 60 1.71 7.11 -7.23
CA THR A 60 0.28 6.99 -6.95
C THR A 60 -0.38 6.31 -8.14
N ILE A 61 -1.17 5.29 -7.87
CA ILE A 61 -2.04 4.63 -8.84
C ILE A 61 -3.36 5.39 -8.82
N LEU A 62 -3.83 5.80 -9.99
CA LEU A 62 -5.07 6.54 -10.21
C LEU A 62 -6.11 5.63 -10.86
N ASN A 63 -7.36 5.87 -10.52
CA ASN A 63 -8.52 5.37 -11.25
C ASN A 63 -8.64 6.02 -12.63
N ASP A 64 -9.62 5.59 -13.43
CA ASP A 64 -9.82 6.11 -14.79
C ASP A 64 -10.37 7.55 -14.82
N ASP A 65 -10.91 8.02 -13.70
CA ASP A 65 -11.38 9.40 -13.47
C ASP A 65 -10.31 10.29 -12.82
N ASP A 66 -9.06 9.84 -12.78
CA ASP A 66 -7.91 10.48 -12.13
C ASP A 66 -8.00 10.60 -10.59
N SER A 67 -9.02 10.02 -9.94
CA SER A 67 -9.04 9.90 -8.48
C SER A 67 -7.91 8.96 -8.00
N PRO A 68 -7.26 9.25 -6.86
CA PRO A 68 -6.21 8.41 -6.33
C PRO A 68 -6.79 7.11 -5.78
N TYR A 69 -6.28 5.98 -6.29
CA TYR A 69 -6.66 4.65 -5.83
C TYR A 69 -5.73 4.16 -4.73
N CYS A 70 -4.41 4.27 -4.95
CA CYS A 70 -3.40 3.77 -4.03
C CYS A 70 -2.14 4.62 -4.08
N ALA A 71 -1.70 5.10 -2.92
CA ALA A 71 -0.43 5.78 -2.75
C ALA A 71 0.66 4.76 -2.40
N MET A 72 1.84 4.90 -3.00
CA MET A 72 2.98 4.01 -2.81
C MET A 72 4.19 4.79 -2.30
N GLU A 73 4.86 4.20 -1.32
CA GLU A 73 6.21 4.59 -0.89
C GLU A 73 7.15 3.38 -1.03
N SER A 74 8.30 3.59 -1.67
CA SER A 74 9.44 2.66 -1.61
C SER A 74 10.51 3.21 -0.68
N ASN A 75 11.21 2.35 0.07
CA ASN A 75 12.32 2.75 0.96
C ASN A 75 13.19 1.55 1.39
N VAL A 76 14.45 1.42 0.95
CA VAL A 76 15.42 0.41 1.44
C VAL A 76 14.80 -0.99 1.49
N GLY A 77 14.24 -1.42 0.36
CA GLY A 77 13.58 -2.72 0.22
C GLY A 77 12.21 -2.82 0.90
N TYR A 78 11.69 -1.75 1.51
CA TYR A 78 10.28 -1.63 1.87
C TYR A 78 9.46 -1.09 0.71
N PHE A 79 8.25 -1.63 0.55
CA PHE A 79 7.18 -1.00 -0.22
C PHE A 79 5.92 -0.92 0.63
N GLY A 80 5.41 0.28 0.82
CA GLY A 80 4.12 0.56 1.43
C GLY A 80 3.10 0.94 0.36
N PHE A 81 1.91 0.38 0.45
CA PHE A 81 0.78 0.70 -0.42
C PHE A 81 -0.42 1.08 0.44
N ASP A 82 -0.78 2.35 0.43
CA ASP A 82 -1.94 2.89 1.14
C ASP A 82 -3.08 3.04 0.14
N PHE A 83 -4.11 2.21 0.29
CA PHE A 83 -5.33 2.29 -0.51
C PHE A 83 -6.24 3.34 0.09
N LEU A 84 -6.78 4.18 -0.79
CA LEU A 84 -7.48 5.40 -0.42
C LEU A 84 -8.99 5.24 -0.64
N GLN A 85 -9.77 5.79 0.28
CA GLN A 85 -11.22 5.91 0.16
C GLN A 85 -11.61 7.07 -0.77
N ASP A 86 -12.91 7.22 -1.05
CA ASP A 86 -13.45 8.36 -1.82
C ASP A 86 -13.21 9.72 -1.13
N ASN A 87 -13.07 9.72 0.20
CA ASN A 87 -12.67 10.89 1.00
C ASN A 87 -11.14 11.01 1.17
N TYR A 88 -10.38 10.17 0.46
CA TYR A 88 -8.93 10.11 0.44
C TYR A 88 -8.22 9.74 1.75
N ALA A 89 -8.97 9.25 2.75
CA ALA A 89 -8.38 8.64 3.94
C ALA A 89 -7.82 7.25 3.62
N ASP A 90 -6.75 6.88 4.32
CA ASP A 90 -6.19 5.53 4.30
C ASP A 90 -7.16 4.55 4.99
N PHE A 91 -7.61 3.51 4.29
CA PHE A 91 -8.41 2.45 4.90
C PHE A 91 -7.72 1.08 4.88
N LEU A 92 -6.77 0.87 3.97
CA LEU A 92 -6.01 -0.37 3.88
C LEU A 92 -4.56 -0.05 3.54
N THR A 93 -3.63 -0.69 4.23
CA THR A 93 -2.20 -0.59 3.94
C THR A 93 -1.62 -1.98 3.74
N PHE A 94 -0.87 -2.18 2.65
CA PHE A 94 0.03 -3.34 2.49
C PHE A 94 1.47 -2.94 2.74
N GLN A 95 2.20 -3.76 3.49
CA GLN A 95 3.61 -3.55 3.80
C GLN A 95 4.44 -4.73 3.32
N TYR A 96 5.22 -4.50 2.27
CA TYR A 96 6.20 -5.43 1.76
C TYR A 96 7.60 -5.12 2.28
N ARG A 97 8.39 -6.16 2.50
CA ARG A 97 9.80 -6.05 2.93
C ARG A 97 10.66 -7.00 2.10
N SER A 98 11.81 -6.49 1.65
CA SER A 98 12.88 -7.33 1.12
C SER A 98 13.48 -8.15 2.24
N ASP A 99 13.85 -9.38 1.93
CA ASP A 99 14.57 -10.24 2.84
C ASP A 99 15.99 -10.51 2.33
N SER A 100 16.94 -10.60 3.26
CA SER A 100 18.35 -10.80 2.92
C SER A 100 18.66 -12.21 2.41
N GLU A 101 17.86 -13.21 2.82
CA GLU A 101 17.99 -14.60 2.39
C GLU A 101 17.34 -14.80 1.01
N HIS A 102 16.25 -14.08 0.73
CA HIS A 102 15.50 -14.14 -0.53
C HIS A 102 15.80 -12.92 -1.42
N LYS A 103 17.05 -12.82 -1.90
CA LYS A 103 17.48 -11.72 -2.78
C LYS A 103 16.58 -11.57 -4.00
N GLY A 104 16.19 -10.34 -4.30
CA GLY A 104 15.35 -10.02 -5.44
C GLY A 104 13.87 -10.34 -5.24
N LYS A 105 13.43 -10.59 -4.00
CA LYS A 105 12.02 -10.78 -3.65
C LYS A 105 11.57 -9.83 -2.56
N LEU A 106 10.26 -9.62 -2.50
CA LEU A 106 9.55 -8.94 -1.43
C LEU A 106 8.57 -9.91 -0.75
N PHE A 107 8.43 -9.77 0.56
CA PHE A 107 7.48 -10.50 1.38
C PHE A 107 6.41 -9.55 1.91
N LEU A 108 5.13 -9.88 1.72
CA LEU A 108 4.01 -9.15 2.35
C LEU A 108 4.02 -9.42 3.86
N LYS A 109 4.62 -8.50 4.61
CA LYS A 109 4.88 -8.66 6.04
C LYS A 109 3.67 -8.31 6.89
N ALA A 110 2.90 -7.32 6.46
CA ALA A 110 1.75 -6.85 7.21
C ALA A 110 0.67 -6.24 6.32
N ILE A 111 -0.56 -6.32 6.82
CA ILE A 111 -1.76 -5.68 6.26
C ILE A 111 -2.45 -4.92 7.39
N PHE A 112 -2.70 -3.63 7.21
CA PHE A 112 -3.42 -2.81 8.19
C PHE A 112 -4.76 -2.40 7.60
N LEU A 113 -5.85 -2.76 8.28
CA LEU A 113 -7.19 -2.33 7.97
C LEU A 113 -7.61 -1.25 8.96
N PHE A 114 -8.00 -0.08 8.47
CA PHE A 114 -8.54 1.02 9.26
C PHE A 114 -10.04 1.11 9.00
N GLU A 115 -10.81 0.91 10.04
CA GLU A 115 -12.26 0.97 10.03
C GLU A 115 -12.70 2.29 10.65
N CYS A 116 -13.46 3.08 9.91
CA CYS A 116 -14.10 4.30 10.36
C CYS A 116 -15.52 4.05 10.87
N TYR A 117 -16.05 4.99 11.65
CA TYR A 117 -17.48 5.03 11.92
C TYR A 117 -18.28 5.25 10.62
N PRO A 118 -19.47 4.63 10.48
CA PRO A 118 -20.27 4.75 9.27
C PRO A 118 -20.54 6.21 8.89
N GLY A 119 -20.22 6.58 7.65
CA GLY A 119 -20.41 7.93 7.12
C GLY A 119 -19.43 8.99 7.66
N THR A 120 -18.36 8.61 8.35
CA THR A 120 -17.33 9.54 8.86
C THR A 120 -15.91 9.11 8.48
N THR A 121 -14.94 10.01 8.70
CA THR A 121 -13.49 9.73 8.61
C THR A 121 -12.87 9.37 9.97
N GLU A 122 -13.68 9.28 11.03
CA GLU A 122 -13.20 9.03 12.38
C GLU A 122 -12.88 7.55 12.55
N LYS A 123 -11.61 7.24 12.86
CA LYS A 123 -11.11 5.87 13.01
C LYS A 123 -11.75 5.22 14.25
N MET A 124 -12.56 4.20 14.01
CA MET A 124 -13.21 3.38 15.04
C MET A 124 -12.29 2.25 15.51
N ARG A 125 -11.62 1.60 14.56
CA ARG A 125 -10.84 0.39 14.81
C ARG A 125 -9.72 0.26 13.80
N ARG A 126 -8.56 -0.25 14.23
CA ARG A 126 -7.48 -0.67 13.35
C ARG A 126 -7.13 -2.14 13.59
N THR A 127 -7.13 -2.94 12.54
CA THR A 127 -6.71 -4.35 12.60
C THR A 127 -5.40 -4.54 11.83
N ASN A 128 -4.37 -5.00 12.52
CA ASN A 128 -3.07 -5.33 11.92
C ASN A 128 -2.93 -6.84 11.77
N PHE A 129 -2.86 -7.34 10.54
CA PHE A 129 -2.43 -8.71 10.27
C PHE A 129 -0.93 -8.74 10.01
N THR A 130 -0.23 -9.70 10.57
CA THR A 130 1.23 -9.87 10.40
C THR A 130 1.58 -11.32 10.10
N TYR A 131 2.61 -11.50 9.27
CA TYR A 131 3.02 -12.81 8.76
C TYR A 131 4.51 -13.08 9.01
N THR A 132 4.88 -14.35 9.18
CA THR A 132 6.30 -14.79 9.25
C THR A 132 6.67 -15.62 8.02
N HIS A 133 7.97 -15.81 7.78
CA HIS A 133 8.46 -16.58 6.62
C HIS A 133 8.08 -18.07 6.73
N GLU A 134 7.77 -18.56 7.93
CA GLU A 134 7.32 -19.93 8.21
C GLU A 134 5.79 -20.07 8.17
N GLY A 135 5.06 -19.02 7.77
CA GLY A 135 3.59 -19.01 7.70
C GLY A 135 2.89 -18.69 9.02
N GLY A 136 3.60 -18.23 10.04
CA GLY A 136 2.98 -17.75 11.27
C GLY A 136 2.05 -16.56 10.97
N CYS A 137 0.86 -16.54 11.57
CA CYS A 137 -0.13 -15.47 11.39
C CYS A 137 -0.61 -14.95 12.74
N SER A 138 -0.66 -13.62 12.88
CA SER A 138 -1.28 -12.99 14.05
C SER A 138 -2.00 -11.71 13.67
N SER A 139 -3.04 -11.38 14.44
CA SER A 139 -3.75 -10.11 14.34
C SER A 139 -3.66 -9.31 15.63
N VAL A 140 -3.55 -7.99 15.50
CA VAL A 140 -3.68 -7.05 16.62
C VAL A 140 -4.78 -6.05 16.29
N ILE A 141 -5.81 -5.98 17.13
CA ILE A 141 -6.92 -5.04 16.99
C ILE A 141 -6.71 -3.91 18.00
N TYR A 142 -6.74 -2.68 17.51
CA TYR A 142 -6.79 -1.46 18.30
C TYR A 142 -8.20 -0.88 18.19
N GLN A 143 -8.88 -0.67 19.31
CA GLN A 143 -10.23 -0.09 19.32
C GLN A 143 -10.46 0.79 20.56
N GLY A 144 -11.41 1.74 20.45
CA GLY A 144 -11.73 2.72 21.49
C GLY A 144 -11.26 4.15 21.15
N GLU A 145 -11.41 5.10 22.08
CA GLU A 145 -11.02 6.50 21.87
C GLU A 145 -9.52 6.61 21.50
N GLU A 146 -9.25 7.25 20.36
CA GLU A 146 -7.91 7.42 19.82
C GLU A 146 -7.00 8.22 20.78
N TYR A 147 -5.79 7.69 21.01
CA TYR A 147 -4.59 8.38 21.52
C TYR A 147 -4.55 8.96 22.94
N ASN A 148 -5.37 8.50 23.90
CA ASN A 148 -5.22 8.87 25.32
C ASN A 148 -4.68 7.74 26.23
N GLY A 149 -4.15 6.65 25.65
CA GLY A 149 -3.53 5.55 26.42
C GLY A 149 -4.53 4.55 27.01
N THR A 150 -5.81 4.64 26.65
CA THR A 150 -6.91 3.76 27.07
C THR A 150 -7.40 2.81 25.97
N SER A 151 -6.76 2.81 24.80
CA SER A 151 -7.12 1.95 23.67
C SER A 151 -7.06 0.48 24.06
N GLU A 152 -8.11 -0.28 23.77
CA GLU A 152 -8.11 -1.72 23.94
C GLU A 152 -7.24 -2.35 22.84
N VAL A 153 -6.33 -3.23 23.24
CA VAL A 153 -5.46 -3.96 22.32
C VAL A 153 -5.75 -5.45 22.46
N ILE A 154 -6.35 -6.03 21.43
CA ILE A 154 -6.66 -7.47 21.38
C ILE A 154 -5.64 -8.13 20.46
N GLN A 155 -4.81 -9.00 21.01
CA GLN A 155 -3.84 -9.79 20.26
C GLN A 155 -4.37 -11.21 20.07
N THR A 156 -4.30 -11.71 18.84
CA THR A 156 -4.74 -13.07 18.51
C THR A 156 -3.67 -13.74 17.68
N LYS A 157 -3.22 -14.92 18.13
CA LYS A 157 -2.43 -15.83 17.31
C LYS A 157 -3.38 -16.76 16.58
N HIS A 158 -3.21 -16.86 15.27
CA HIS A 158 -4.00 -17.74 14.43
C HIS A 158 -3.21 -19.02 14.13
N PRO A 159 -3.88 -20.09 13.68
CA PRO A 159 -3.17 -21.18 13.02
C PRO A 159 -2.28 -20.65 11.89
N PRO A 160 -1.15 -21.31 11.58
CA PRO A 160 -0.34 -20.96 10.43
C PRO A 160 -1.18 -20.94 9.14
N ILE A 161 -0.87 -20.02 8.24
CA ILE A 161 -1.47 -20.00 6.90
C ILE A 161 -1.05 -21.24 6.11
N SER A 162 -1.82 -21.58 5.08
CA SER A 162 -1.47 -22.69 4.19
C SER A 162 -0.17 -22.40 3.43
N ALA A 163 0.51 -23.46 2.96
CA ALA A 163 1.69 -23.31 2.11
C ALA A 163 1.39 -22.52 0.82
N GLU A 164 0.18 -22.68 0.26
CA GLU A 164 -0.28 -21.95 -0.93
C GLU A 164 -0.44 -20.44 -0.64
N GLU A 165 -1.02 -20.07 0.50
CA GLU A 165 -1.11 -18.67 0.92
C GLU A 165 0.27 -18.08 1.21
N LEU A 166 1.15 -18.84 1.86
CA LEU A 166 2.51 -18.41 2.14
C LEU A 166 3.30 -18.13 0.85
N GLU A 167 3.16 -18.97 -0.17
CA GLU A 167 3.80 -18.74 -1.47
C GLU A 167 3.32 -17.44 -2.12
N LYS A 168 2.04 -17.10 -1.99
CA LYS A 168 1.46 -15.84 -2.53
C LYS A 168 1.98 -14.58 -1.84
N LEU A 169 2.42 -14.68 -0.58
CA LEU A 169 3.04 -13.55 0.14
C LEU A 169 4.40 -13.15 -0.43
N TRP A 170 5.06 -14.05 -1.15
CA TRP A 170 6.30 -13.75 -1.85
C TRP A 170 6.02 -13.28 -3.28
N VAL A 171 6.69 -12.20 -3.65
CA VAL A 171 6.68 -11.66 -5.02
C VAL A 171 8.11 -11.32 -5.43
N ASP A 172 8.38 -11.38 -6.73
CA ASP A 172 9.64 -10.86 -7.25
C ASP A 172 9.69 -9.34 -7.03
N TYR A 173 10.90 -8.81 -6.82
CA TYR A 173 11.10 -7.38 -6.72
C TYR A 173 10.61 -6.73 -8.03
N PRO A 174 9.69 -5.74 -7.96
CA PRO A 174 9.03 -5.22 -9.14
C PRO A 174 10.04 -4.51 -10.06
N LYS A 175 9.78 -4.52 -11.36
CA LYS A 175 10.45 -3.57 -12.25
C LYS A 175 9.89 -2.17 -11.99
N PHE A 176 10.69 -1.14 -12.28
CA PHE A 176 10.25 0.24 -12.13
C PHE A 176 8.97 0.52 -12.92
N GLY A 177 7.90 0.91 -12.21
CA GLY A 177 6.58 1.18 -12.77
C GLY A 177 5.63 -0.02 -12.88
N GLU A 178 6.08 -1.24 -12.59
CA GLU A 178 5.27 -2.47 -12.65
C GLU A 178 4.88 -2.92 -11.23
N TYR A 179 3.91 -2.24 -10.62
CA TYR A 179 3.49 -2.45 -9.22
C TYR A 179 2.18 -3.22 -9.05
N GLU A 180 1.54 -3.62 -10.15
CA GLU A 180 0.22 -4.26 -10.16
C GLU A 180 0.17 -5.52 -9.29
N GLN A 181 1.23 -6.33 -9.27
CA GLN A 181 1.27 -7.55 -8.48
C GLN A 181 1.21 -7.30 -6.96
N LEU A 182 1.67 -6.14 -6.50
CA LEU A 182 1.78 -5.80 -5.08
C LEU A 182 0.45 -5.34 -4.48
N ILE A 183 -0.50 -4.90 -5.30
CA ILE A 183 -1.79 -4.37 -4.84
C ILE A 183 -2.94 -5.38 -4.89
N ARG A 184 -2.67 -6.62 -5.30
CA ARG A 184 -3.69 -7.65 -5.53
C ARG A 184 -4.28 -8.23 -4.25
N LEU A 185 -5.60 -8.09 -4.06
CA LEU A 185 -6.32 -8.72 -2.96
C LEU A 185 -6.38 -10.25 -3.04
N ASP A 186 -6.39 -10.85 -4.23
CA ASP A 186 -6.51 -12.30 -4.36
C ASP A 186 -5.26 -13.05 -3.88
N ARG A 187 -4.15 -12.32 -3.66
CA ARG A 187 -2.87 -12.83 -3.16
C ARG A 187 -2.73 -12.79 -1.64
N ILE A 188 -3.60 -12.10 -0.92
CA ILE A 188 -3.49 -12.01 0.54
C ILE A 188 -4.17 -13.21 1.22
N PRO A 189 -3.76 -13.57 2.45
CA PRO A 189 -4.33 -14.70 3.16
C PRO A 189 -5.82 -14.52 3.45
N LEU A 190 -6.56 -15.63 3.43
CA LEU A 190 -8.02 -15.68 3.47
C LEU A 190 -8.58 -14.90 4.65
N LEU A 191 -7.98 -15.06 5.84
CA LEU A 191 -8.40 -14.38 7.06
C LEU A 191 -8.43 -12.85 6.91
N ALA A 192 -7.38 -12.26 6.34
CA ALA A 192 -7.33 -10.82 6.12
C ALA A 192 -8.29 -10.41 5.01
N ARG A 193 -8.35 -11.20 3.92
CA ARG A 193 -9.22 -10.94 2.78
C ARG A 193 -10.70 -10.92 3.16
N GLU A 194 -11.16 -11.91 3.91
CA GLU A 194 -12.56 -11.97 4.38
C GLU A 194 -12.90 -10.78 5.25
N ARG A 195 -11.99 -10.38 6.15
CA ARG A 195 -12.22 -9.21 7.02
C ARG A 195 -12.29 -7.90 6.24
N ILE A 196 -11.42 -7.72 5.24
CA ILE A 196 -11.44 -6.56 4.35
C ILE A 196 -12.75 -6.52 3.58
N LEU A 197 -13.14 -7.63 2.95
CA LEU A 197 -14.38 -7.73 2.17
C LEU A 197 -15.62 -7.48 3.03
N GLU A 198 -15.67 -8.04 4.25
CA GLU A 198 -16.78 -7.82 5.18
C GLU A 198 -16.97 -6.34 5.51
N TYR A 199 -15.87 -5.59 5.65
CA TYR A 199 -15.91 -4.17 5.94
C TYR A 199 -16.28 -3.34 4.70
N THR A 200 -15.64 -3.61 3.56
CA THR A 200 -15.90 -2.86 2.32
C THR A 200 -17.29 -3.10 1.76
N ASP A 201 -17.85 -4.31 1.94
CA ASP A 201 -19.22 -4.63 1.51
C ASP A 201 -20.28 -3.83 2.28
N LYS A 202 -19.99 -3.41 3.51
CA LYS A 202 -20.92 -2.67 4.37
C LYS A 202 -20.82 -1.16 4.17
N GLU A 203 -19.59 -0.64 4.08
CA GLU A 203 -19.34 0.80 4.18
C GLU A 203 -18.92 1.44 2.84
N PHE A 204 -18.42 0.68 1.86
CA PHE A 204 -17.76 1.24 0.67
C PHE A 204 -18.11 0.54 -0.65
N LEU A 205 -19.30 0.82 -1.17
CA LEU A 205 -19.78 0.26 -2.45
C LEU A 205 -18.86 0.60 -3.65
N ALA A 206 -18.41 1.85 -3.78
CA ALA A 206 -17.50 2.25 -4.87
C ALA A 206 -16.13 1.56 -4.75
N PHE A 207 -15.62 1.43 -3.53
CA PHE A 207 -14.36 0.73 -3.30
C PHE A 207 -14.48 -0.78 -3.54
N ARG A 208 -15.62 -1.39 -3.18
CA ARG A 208 -15.93 -2.77 -3.55
C ARG A 208 -15.87 -2.97 -5.06
N GLU A 209 -16.38 -2.01 -5.85
CA GLU A 209 -16.26 -2.07 -7.31
C GLU A 209 -14.80 -2.01 -7.77
N TYR A 210 -13.96 -1.15 -7.17
CA TYR A 210 -12.52 -1.13 -7.48
C TYR A 210 -11.82 -2.44 -7.10
N LEU A 211 -12.11 -3.00 -5.93
CA LEU A 211 -11.57 -4.29 -5.49
C LEU A 211 -12.03 -5.43 -6.40
N GLN A 212 -13.31 -5.44 -6.77
CA GLN A 212 -13.88 -6.47 -7.63
C GLN A 212 -13.30 -6.39 -9.05
N ARG A 213 -13.15 -5.18 -9.59
CA ARG A 213 -12.45 -4.94 -10.86
C ARG A 213 -11.03 -5.48 -10.84
N ASP A 214 -10.30 -5.28 -9.74
CA ASP A 214 -8.96 -5.83 -9.59
C ASP A 214 -8.98 -7.36 -9.58
N ILE A 215 -9.88 -7.98 -8.81
CA ILE A 215 -10.02 -9.45 -8.79
C ILE A 215 -10.33 -10.00 -10.19
N GLU A 216 -11.30 -9.40 -10.91
CA GLU A 216 -11.71 -9.82 -12.24
C GLU A 216 -10.61 -9.65 -13.29
N ARG A 217 -9.92 -8.50 -13.27
CA ARG A 217 -8.82 -8.17 -14.18
C ARG A 217 -7.69 -9.19 -14.12
N TYR A 218 -7.42 -9.75 -12.94
CA TYR A 218 -6.31 -10.68 -12.76
C TYR A 218 -6.70 -12.16 -12.71
N GLN A 219 -8.00 -12.48 -12.59
CA GLN A 219 -8.52 -13.83 -12.83
C GLN A 219 -8.70 -14.13 -14.33
N HIS A 220 -8.97 -13.10 -15.14
CA HIS A 220 -9.05 -13.17 -16.59
C HIS A 220 -8.13 -12.13 -17.22
N PRO A 221 -6.82 -12.41 -17.37
CA PRO A 221 -5.94 -11.51 -18.10
C PRO A 221 -6.48 -11.37 -19.53
N MET A 222 -6.91 -10.16 -19.90
CA MET A 222 -7.30 -9.84 -21.26
C MET A 222 -6.09 -10.11 -22.17
N GLU A 223 -6.30 -10.91 -23.22
CA GLU A 223 -5.30 -11.24 -24.26
C GLU A 223 -4.76 -10.01 -24.99
#